data_AF-A0A7S3MLE9-F1
#
_entry.id   AF-A0A7S3MLE9-F1
#
_cell.length_a   1.000
_cell.length_b   1.000
_cell.length_c   1.000
_cell.angle_alpha   90.00
_cell.angle_beta   90.00
_cell.angle_gamma   90.00
#
_symmetry.space_group_name_H-M   'P 1'
#
loop_
_entity.id
_entity.type
_entity.pdbx_description
1 polymer ?
#
loop_
_entity_poly.entity_id
_entity_poly.type
_entity_poly.pdbx_seq_one_letter_code
_entity_poly.pdbx_strand_id
1 'polypeptide(L)'
;AQAKRESPQDVRKICEQFGMKHFWIELNGANQALLCDKAVLKYMRKRIRELLTILKENEEVALIHCAAGIHRTGSLGYTLLRLAANDPLNKEQAYAALKIMREDTWKGVGDWRIDLAEQHLVQPILESQPEDPSIPDDQPAGIE
;
A
#
# COMPACT_ATOMS: atom_id res chain seq x y z
N ALA A 1 7.24 -22.63 14.86
CA ALA A 1 6.44 -23.04 13.69
C ALA A 1 6.28 -21.83 12.79
N GLN A 2 6.79 -21.88 11.56
CA GLN A 2 6.55 -20.83 10.57
C GLN A 2 5.10 -20.98 10.09
N ALA A 3 4.28 -19.93 10.26
CA ALA A 3 2.90 -19.96 9.81
C ALA A 3 2.85 -20.28 8.31
N LYS A 4 1.93 -21.16 7.89
CA LYS A 4 1.69 -21.44 6.46
C LYS A 4 1.44 -20.10 5.76
N ARG A 5 2.16 -19.85 4.65
CA ARG A 5 1.90 -18.67 3.81
C ARG A 5 0.47 -18.78 3.27
N GLU A 6 -0.30 -17.72 3.49
CA GLU A 6 -1.61 -17.55 2.87
C GLU A 6 -1.45 -17.51 1.35
N SER A 7 -2.32 -18.22 0.63
CA SER A 7 -2.39 -18.14 -0.83
C SER A 7 -3.24 -16.93 -1.22
N PRO A 8 -2.74 -15.99 -2.05
CA PRO A 8 -3.53 -14.88 -2.58
C PRO A 8 -4.77 -15.35 -3.35
N GLN A 9 -4.71 -16.53 -3.97
CA GLN A 9 -5.84 -17.13 -4.68
C GLN A 9 -6.96 -17.58 -3.72
N ASP A 10 -6.59 -18.10 -2.55
CA ASP A 10 -7.57 -18.49 -1.54
C ASP A 10 -8.20 -17.25 -0.89
N VAL A 11 -7.41 -16.21 -0.59
CA VAL A 11 -7.93 -14.92 -0.12
C VAL A 11 -8.91 -14.33 -1.13
N ARG A 12 -8.55 -14.34 -2.42
CA ARG A 12 -9.44 -13.88 -3.50
C ARG A 12 -10.78 -14.59 -3.49
N LYS A 13 -10.78 -15.93 -3.43
CA LYS A 13 -12.02 -16.73 -3.41
C LYS A 13 -12.91 -16.38 -2.22
N ILE A 14 -12.31 -16.22 -1.04
CA ILE A 14 -13.05 -15.82 0.17
C ILE A 14 -13.62 -14.42 -0.02
N CYS A 15 -12.84 -13.45 -0.50
CA CYS A 15 -13.34 -12.10 -0.79
C CYS A 15 -14.54 -12.14 -1.75
N GLU A 16 -14.44 -12.87 -2.85
CA GLU A 16 -15.51 -13.02 -3.85
C GLU A 16 -16.79 -13.64 -3.23
N GLN A 17 -16.65 -14.64 -2.36
CA GLN A 17 -17.78 -15.26 -1.65
C GLN A 17 -18.56 -14.27 -0.77
N PHE A 18 -17.86 -13.27 -0.23
CA PHE A 18 -18.46 -12.22 0.61
C PHE A 18 -18.75 -10.92 -0.17
N GLY A 19 -18.66 -10.93 -1.50
CA GLY A 19 -18.89 -9.74 -2.33
C GLY A 19 -17.85 -8.63 -2.15
N MET A 20 -16.66 -8.96 -1.65
CA MET A 20 -15.54 -8.03 -1.48
C MET A 20 -14.61 -8.05 -2.69
N LYS A 21 -14.17 -6.87 -3.13
CA LYS A 21 -13.09 -6.76 -4.13
C LYS A 21 -11.76 -7.12 -3.48
N HIS A 22 -11.01 -8.03 -4.10
CA HIS A 22 -9.65 -8.33 -3.68
C HIS A 22 -8.64 -7.54 -4.50
N PHE A 23 -7.95 -6.58 -3.87
CA PHE A 23 -6.89 -5.78 -4.49
C PHE A 23 -5.52 -6.22 -3.97
N TRP A 24 -4.74 -6.90 -4.81
CA TRP A 24 -3.45 -7.44 -4.41
C TRP A 24 -2.29 -6.55 -4.87
N ILE A 25 -1.41 -6.18 -3.94
CA ILE A 25 -0.11 -5.54 -4.21
C ILE A 25 0.96 -6.53 -3.76
N GLU A 26 1.59 -7.19 -4.73
CA GLU A 26 2.57 -8.23 -4.44
C GLU A 26 3.90 -7.61 -4.00
N LEU A 27 4.27 -7.83 -2.74
CA LEU A 27 5.53 -7.39 -2.16
C LEU A 27 6.19 -8.54 -1.40
N ASN A 28 7.32 -9.02 -1.91
CA ASN A 28 8.11 -10.11 -1.34
C ASN A 28 9.00 -9.67 -0.16
N GLY A 29 8.48 -8.81 0.71
CA GLY A 29 9.20 -8.30 1.88
C GLY A 29 8.85 -6.86 2.22
N ALA A 30 9.56 -6.32 3.21
CA ALA A 30 9.42 -4.94 3.68
C ALA A 30 10.79 -4.36 4.09
N ASN A 31 11.85 -4.84 3.42
CA ASN A 31 13.22 -4.38 3.65
C ASN A 31 13.51 -3.18 2.74
N GLN A 32 14.54 -2.41 3.10
CA GLN A 32 14.89 -1.18 2.41
C GLN A 32 15.33 -1.44 0.95
N ALA A 33 16.07 -2.52 0.69
CA ALA A 33 16.53 -2.83 -0.67
C ALA A 33 15.36 -3.02 -1.65
N LEU A 34 14.33 -3.77 -1.25
CA LEU A 34 13.12 -3.96 -2.04
C LEU A 34 12.31 -2.67 -2.18
N LEU A 35 12.14 -1.92 -1.08
CA LEU A 35 11.31 -0.71 -1.07
C LEU A 35 12.00 0.51 -1.72
N CYS A 36 13.30 0.45 -1.98
CA CYS A 36 14.04 1.45 -2.75
C CYS A 36 14.29 1.02 -4.21
N ASP A 37 13.89 -0.19 -4.61
CA ASP A 37 14.01 -0.63 -5.99
C ASP A 37 13.08 0.18 -6.91
N LYS A 38 13.62 0.65 -8.05
CA LYS A 38 12.88 1.56 -8.95
C LYS A 38 11.68 0.89 -9.61
N ALA A 39 11.78 -0.38 -9.99
CA ALA A 39 10.69 -1.11 -10.62
C ALA A 39 9.58 -1.38 -9.59
N VAL A 40 9.95 -1.81 -8.38
CA VAL A 40 9.00 -1.98 -7.26
C VAL A 40 8.32 -0.65 -6.93
N LEU A 41 9.05 0.45 -6.83
CA LEU A 41 8.48 1.77 -6.56
C LEU A 41 7.54 2.25 -7.68
N LYS A 42 7.86 2.00 -8.95
CA LYS A 42 6.97 2.31 -10.08
C LYS A 42 5.69 1.49 -10.00
N TYR A 43 5.80 0.18 -9.78
CA TYR A 43 4.68 -0.73 -9.59
C TYR A 43 3.80 -0.29 -8.41
N MET A 44 4.39 -0.05 -7.23
CA MET A 44 3.67 0.39 -6.04
C MET A 44 2.91 1.69 -6.28
N ARG A 45 3.54 2.70 -6.90
CA ARG A 45 2.87 3.97 -7.22
C ARG A 45 1.66 3.76 -8.13
N LYS A 46 1.81 2.94 -9.20
CA LYS A 46 0.69 2.58 -10.08
C LYS A 46 -0.46 1.94 -9.30
N ARG A 47 -0.18 0.89 -8.52
CA ARG A 47 -1.19 0.16 -7.74
C ARG A 47 -1.85 1.03 -6.66
N ILE A 48 -1.10 1.93 -6.03
CA ILE A 48 -1.65 2.87 -5.03
C ILE A 48 -2.60 3.87 -5.71
N ARG A 49 -2.25 4.41 -6.89
CA ARG A 49 -3.15 5.29 -7.64
C ARG A 49 -4.45 4.59 -8.02
N GLU A 50 -4.35 3.37 -8.56
CA GLU A 50 -5.54 2.56 -8.89
C GLU A 50 -6.43 2.31 -7.66
N LEU A 51 -5.83 1.97 -6.52
CA LEU A 51 -6.58 1.78 -5.27
C LEU A 51 -7.24 3.08 -4.79
N LEU A 52 -6.55 4.22 -4.86
CA LEU A 52 -7.12 5.51 -4.49
C LEU A 52 -8.32 5.87 -5.39
N THR A 53 -8.24 5.59 -6.69
CA THR A 53 -9.37 5.77 -7.62
C THR A 53 -10.55 4.90 -7.20
N ILE A 54 -10.33 3.60 -6.93
CA ILE A 54 -11.39 2.68 -6.49
C ILE A 54 -12.07 3.20 -5.21
N LEU A 55 -11.27 3.62 -4.23
CA LEU A 55 -11.77 4.09 -2.94
C LEU A 55 -12.57 5.40 -3.06
N LYS A 56 -12.08 6.36 -3.87
CA LYS A 56 -12.72 7.67 -4.02
C LYS A 56 -13.98 7.63 -4.87
N GLU A 57 -13.95 6.90 -5.98
CA GLU A 57 -15.08 6.89 -6.93
C GLU A 57 -16.26 6.04 -6.48
N ASN A 58 -16.00 4.98 -5.71
CA ASN A 58 -17.03 4.01 -5.30
C ASN A 58 -17.41 4.12 -3.82
N GLU A 59 -16.89 5.11 -3.09
CA GLU A 59 -17.03 5.27 -1.63
C GLU A 59 -16.71 3.97 -0.86
N GLU A 60 -15.70 3.23 -1.32
CA GLU A 60 -15.33 1.94 -0.75
C GLU A 60 -14.47 2.07 0.51
N VAL A 61 -14.57 1.07 1.39
CA VAL A 61 -13.71 0.93 2.58
C VAL A 61 -12.71 -0.20 2.34
N ALA A 62 -11.41 0.11 2.44
CA ALA A 62 -10.36 -0.90 2.34
C ALA A 62 -10.04 -1.55 3.69
N LEU A 63 -10.00 -2.89 3.71
CA LEU A 63 -9.32 -3.67 4.73
C LEU A 63 -7.92 -4.03 4.23
N ILE A 64 -6.88 -3.47 4.86
CA ILE A 64 -5.49 -3.68 4.46
C ILE A 64 -4.83 -4.71 5.37
N HIS A 65 -4.21 -5.74 4.80
CA HIS A 65 -3.45 -6.71 5.57
C HIS A 65 -2.11 -7.05 4.91
N CYS A 66 -1.22 -7.61 5.73
CA CYS A 66 -0.04 -8.36 5.30
C CYS A 66 0.16 -9.49 6.33
N ALA A 67 1.27 -10.21 6.28
CA ALA A 67 1.51 -11.33 7.20
C ALA A 67 1.36 -10.98 8.70
N ALA A 68 1.89 -9.84 9.16
CA ALA A 68 1.85 -9.43 10.57
C ALA A 68 0.99 -8.17 10.83
N GLY A 69 0.47 -7.54 9.78
CA GLY A 69 -0.25 -6.26 9.90
C GLY A 69 0.61 -5.06 10.37
N ILE A 70 1.94 -5.17 10.38
CA ILE A 70 2.83 -4.13 10.94
C ILE A 70 3.56 -3.36 9.83
N HIS A 71 4.56 -3.95 9.17
CA HIS A 71 5.48 -3.19 8.33
C HIS A 71 4.86 -2.71 7.00
N ARG A 72 4.42 -3.63 6.14
CA ARG A 72 3.81 -3.30 4.83
C ARG A 72 2.47 -2.60 5.02
N THR A 73 1.66 -3.12 5.93
CA THR A 73 0.37 -2.52 6.31
C THR A 73 0.55 -1.12 6.85
N GLY A 74 1.56 -0.87 7.69
CA GLY A 74 1.85 0.45 8.22
C GLY A 74 2.30 1.43 7.15
N SER A 75 3.26 1.05 6.30
CA SER A 75 3.71 1.90 5.19
C SER A 75 2.57 2.24 4.23
N LEU A 76 1.84 1.23 3.77
CA LEU A 76 0.75 1.40 2.81
C LEU A 76 -0.44 2.14 3.43
N GLY A 77 -0.83 1.77 4.65
CA GLY A 77 -1.91 2.43 5.39
C GLY A 77 -1.61 3.90 5.65
N TYR A 78 -0.38 4.22 6.05
CA TYR A 78 0.09 5.60 6.15
C TYR A 78 -0.03 6.32 4.81
N THR A 79 0.52 5.76 3.72
CA THR A 79 0.47 6.37 2.39
C THR A 79 -0.96 6.66 1.93
N LEU A 80 -1.88 5.72 2.12
CA LEU A 80 -3.28 5.93 1.77
C LEU A 80 -3.91 7.01 2.64
N LEU A 81 -3.65 7.04 3.95
CA LEU A 81 -4.13 8.13 4.82
C LEU A 81 -3.58 9.50 4.39
N ARG A 82 -2.36 9.58 3.84
CA ARG A 82 -1.82 10.83 3.27
C ARG A 82 -2.64 11.31 2.07
N LEU A 83 -3.08 10.38 1.22
CA LEU A 83 -3.56 10.67 -0.15
C LEU A 83 -5.09 10.56 -0.32
N ALA A 84 -5.79 9.90 0.63
CA ALA A 84 -7.20 9.53 0.47
C ALA A 84 -8.17 10.69 0.64
N ALA A 85 -7.81 11.72 1.41
CA ALA A 85 -8.65 12.91 1.53
C ALA A 85 -8.59 13.78 0.25
N ASN A 86 -9.62 14.61 0.04
CA ASN A 86 -9.62 15.61 -1.03
C ASN A 86 -8.50 16.63 -0.82
N ASP A 87 -8.30 17.04 0.43
CA ASP A 87 -7.11 17.74 0.89
C ASP A 87 -6.17 16.74 1.58
N PRO A 88 -4.98 16.45 1.03
CA PRO A 88 -4.02 15.55 1.66
C PRO A 88 -3.75 15.97 3.10
N LEU A 89 -3.78 15.02 4.03
CA LEU A 89 -3.37 15.26 5.41
C LEU A 89 -1.91 15.75 5.42
N ASN A 90 -1.42 16.33 6.52
CA ASN A 90 0.02 16.48 6.78
C ASN A 90 0.62 15.26 7.50
N LYS A 91 1.95 15.08 7.42
CA LYS A 91 2.68 13.90 7.90
C LYS A 91 2.22 13.46 9.29
N GLU A 92 2.11 14.41 10.19
CA GLU A 92 1.73 14.24 11.59
C GLU A 92 0.29 13.73 11.72
N GLN A 93 -0.66 14.32 10.99
CA GLN A 93 -2.06 13.93 11.00
C GLN A 93 -2.27 12.49 10.55
N ALA A 94 -1.63 12.08 9.46
CA ALA A 94 -1.78 10.71 8.98
C ALA A 94 -1.05 9.69 9.85
N TYR A 95 0.10 10.05 10.43
CA TYR A 95 0.79 9.18 11.38
C TYR A 95 -0.03 9.00 12.66
N ALA A 96 -0.68 10.06 13.15
CA ALA A 96 -1.63 9.99 14.25
C ALA A 96 -2.87 9.15 13.89
N ALA A 97 -3.41 9.30 12.67
CA ALA A 97 -4.52 8.49 12.19
C ALA A 97 -4.15 6.99 12.14
N LEU A 98 -2.93 6.64 11.73
CA LEU A 98 -2.45 5.25 11.76
C LEU A 98 -2.49 4.67 13.19
N LYS A 99 -2.11 5.47 14.20
CA LYS A 99 -2.18 5.08 15.61
C LYS A 99 -3.63 4.83 16.06
N ILE A 100 -4.55 5.70 15.66
CA ILE A 100 -5.99 5.56 15.97
C ILE A 100 -6.53 4.28 15.34
N MET A 101 -6.15 3.97 14.10
CA MET A 101 -6.58 2.74 13.43
C MET A 101 -6.03 1.48 14.10
N ARG A 102 -4.71 1.45 14.40
CA ARG A 102 -4.07 0.31 15.08
C ARG A 102 -2.75 0.70 15.72
N GLU A 103 -2.73 0.76 17.05
CA GLU A 103 -1.54 1.17 17.82
C GLU A 103 -0.31 0.28 17.55
N ASP A 104 -0.47 -1.04 17.45
CA ASP A 104 0.64 -1.96 17.17
C ASP A 104 1.28 -1.73 15.80
N THR A 105 0.47 -1.39 14.80
CA THR A 105 0.96 -1.06 13.45
C THR A 105 1.77 0.22 13.50
N TRP A 106 1.25 1.25 14.18
CA TRP A 106 1.94 2.52 14.39
C TRP A 106 3.25 2.34 15.17
N LYS A 107 3.26 1.56 16.26
CA LYS A 107 4.48 1.27 17.03
C LYS A 107 5.55 0.55 16.21
N GLY A 108 5.13 -0.38 15.34
CA GLY A 108 6.05 -1.27 14.65
C GLY A 108 6.46 -0.84 13.23
N VAL A 109 5.77 0.11 12.59
CA VAL A 109 6.11 0.54 11.22
C VAL A 109 7.51 1.15 11.16
N GLY A 110 7.85 1.97 12.16
CA GLY A 110 9.13 2.66 12.30
C GLY A 110 9.29 3.87 11.38
N ASP A 111 9.98 4.90 11.88
CA ASP A 111 10.08 6.21 11.20
C ASP A 111 10.71 6.11 9.81
N TRP A 112 11.75 5.27 9.64
CA TRP A 112 12.42 5.12 8.35
C TRP A 112 11.49 4.64 7.23
N ARG A 113 10.45 3.85 7.54
CA ARG A 113 9.46 3.41 6.56
C ARG A 113 8.45 4.50 6.23
N ILE A 114 8.16 5.36 7.19
CA ILE A 114 7.33 6.55 6.98
C ILE A 114 8.08 7.54 6.09
N ASP A 115 9.36 7.76 6.36
CA ASP A 115 10.22 8.64 5.55
C ASP A 115 10.39 8.10 4.12
N LEU A 116 10.59 6.78 3.97
CA LEU A 116 10.62 6.13 2.65
C LEU A 116 9.28 6.34 1.91
N ALA A 117 8.16 6.11 2.60
CA ALA A 117 6.83 6.30 2.02
C ALA A 117 6.62 7.75 1.57
N GLU A 118 7.02 8.74 2.37
CA GLU A 118 6.97 10.15 1.99
C GLU A 118 7.79 10.42 0.72
N GLN A 119 9.07 10.03 0.72
CA GLN A 119 10.00 10.34 -0.36
C GLN A 119 9.66 9.65 -1.69
N HIS A 120 9.17 8.41 -1.64
CA HIS A 120 9.09 7.56 -2.82
C HIS A 120 7.67 7.18 -3.26
N LEU A 121 6.68 7.34 -2.38
CA LEU A 121 5.29 7.02 -2.70
C LEU A 121 4.42 8.29 -2.67
N VAL A 122 4.42 9.02 -1.56
CA VAL A 122 3.49 10.14 -1.33
C VAL A 122 3.85 11.33 -2.21
N GLN A 123 5.06 11.89 -2.06
CA GLN A 123 5.45 13.08 -2.84
C GLN A 123 5.40 12.81 -4.35
N PRO A 124 5.94 11.69 -4.88
CA PRO A 124 5.86 11.43 -6.31
C PRO A 124 4.44 11.24 -6.83
N ILE A 125 3.48 10.80 -6.01
CA ILE A 125 2.06 10.68 -6.42
C ILE A 125 1.39 12.05 -6.40
N LEU A 126 1.66 12.89 -5.40
CA LEU A 126 1.10 14.25 -5.31
C LEU A 126 1.63 15.17 -6.42
N GLU A 127 2.92 15.06 -6.75
CA GLU A 127 3.58 15.88 -7.76
C GLU A 127 3.33 15.40 -9.20
N SER A 128 2.99 14.12 -9.39
CA SER A 128 2.70 13.58 -10.71
C SER A 128 1.31 13.99 -11.20
N GLN A 129 1.23 14.54 -12.41
CA GLN A 129 0.01 14.51 -13.24
C GLN A 129 -0.36 13.04 -13.52
N PRO A 130 -1.66 12.71 -13.71
CA PRO A 130 -2.09 11.33 -13.98
C PRO A 130 -1.30 10.75 -15.16
N GLU A 131 -0.67 9.60 -14.95
CA GLU A 131 0.16 8.96 -15.98
C GLU A 131 -0.71 8.32 -17.05
N ASP A 132 -0.29 8.47 -18.31
CA ASP A 132 -0.95 7.96 -19.51
C ASP A 132 -1.12 6.43 -19.43
N PRO A 133 -2.37 5.91 -19.49
CA PRO A 133 -2.67 4.49 -19.38
C PRO A 133 -2.14 3.63 -20.53
N SER A 134 -1.53 4.21 -21.57
CA SER A 134 -1.03 3.49 -22.75
C SER A 134 0.32 2.78 -22.59
N ILE A 135 1.02 2.93 -21.45
CA ILE A 135 2.33 2.30 -21.22
C ILE A 135 2.17 0.89 -20.63
N PRO A 136 2.65 -0.18 -21.29
CA PRO A 136 2.46 -1.56 -20.84
C PRO A 136 3.10 -1.87 -19.47
N ASP A 137 2.50 -2.85 -18.79
CA ASP A 137 2.94 -3.40 -17.51
C ASP A 137 4.25 -4.18 -17.63
N ASP A 138 5.35 -3.63 -17.12
CA ASP A 138 6.46 -4.47 -16.65
C ASP A 138 6.07 -4.99 -15.26
N GLN A 139 5.68 -6.27 -15.19
CA GLN A 139 5.64 -7.00 -13.92
C GLN A 139 7.03 -6.94 -13.28
N PRO A 140 7.18 -6.63 -11.99
CA PRO A 140 8.47 -6.75 -11.34
C PRO A 140 8.91 -8.21 -11.45
N ALA A 141 10.07 -8.41 -12.07
CA ALA A 141 10.67 -9.72 -12.27
C ALA A 141 10.66 -10.48 -10.95
N GLY A 142 10.06 -11.67 -10.97
CA GLY A 142 10.26 -12.66 -9.93
C GLY A 142 11.76 -12.82 -9.72
N ILE A 143 12.21 -12.49 -8.51
CA ILE A 143 13.49 -12.97 -8.02
C ILE A 143 13.23 -14.44 -7.70
N GLU A 144 13.76 -15.32 -8.55
CA GLU A 144 13.83 -16.78 -8.35
C GLU A 144 14.45 -17.15 -6.99
#